data_AF-A0A9E5JSD6-F1
#
_entry.id   AF-A0A9E5JSD6-F1
#
_cell.length_a   1.000
_cell.length_b   1.000
_cell.length_c   1.000
_cell.angle_alpha   90.00
_cell.angle_beta   90.00
_cell.angle_gamma   90.00
#
_symmetry.space_group_name_H-M   'P 1'
#
loop_
_entity.id
_entity.type
_entity.pdbx_description
1 polymer ?
#
loop_
_entity_poly.entity_id
_entity_poly.type
_entity_poly.pdbx_seq_one_letter_code
_entity_poly.pdbx_strand_id
1 'polypeptide(L)'
;MTLTDLLNKTCLIGLSYFDLDGELLKRSQLCGTVIGSDAEEGISVNLQGKAAPAGEKEPVFILPPTLSAWFTAPPGHYRNPESGVDIKNPDYLVTWDIYKTKKDTPEGEHEWWEWVPRTVAPQVGS
;
A
#
# COMPACT_ATOMS: atom_id res chain seq x y z
N MET A 1 7.83 10.10 -13.96
CA MET A 1 7.14 10.33 -12.67
C MET A 1 8.19 10.61 -11.62
N THR A 2 7.93 11.60 -10.78
CA THR A 2 8.71 12.01 -9.61
C THR A 2 7.83 11.87 -8.37
N LEU A 3 8.40 11.94 -7.16
CA LEU A 3 7.62 11.84 -5.91
C LEU A 3 6.54 12.93 -5.84
N THR A 4 6.87 14.16 -6.27
CA THR A 4 5.96 15.30 -6.26
C THR A 4 4.75 15.10 -7.20
N ASP A 5 4.88 14.30 -8.26
CA ASP A 5 3.77 13.98 -9.17
C ASP A 5 2.68 13.13 -8.50
N LEU A 6 2.98 12.50 -7.36
CA LEU A 6 2.03 11.66 -6.63
C LEU A 6 1.08 12.47 -5.74
N LEU A 7 1.40 13.72 -5.41
CA LEU A 7 0.59 14.49 -4.48
C LEU A 7 -0.86 14.66 -4.99
N ASN A 8 -1.84 14.44 -4.11
CA ASN A 8 -3.28 14.44 -4.41
C ASN A 8 -3.75 13.35 -5.38
N LYS A 9 -2.89 12.38 -5.71
CA LYS A 9 -3.25 11.26 -6.57
C LYS A 9 -3.88 10.14 -5.76
N THR A 10 -4.84 9.47 -6.38
CA THR A 10 -5.52 8.33 -5.79
C THR A 10 -4.78 7.05 -6.14
N CYS A 11 -4.71 6.11 -5.20
CA CYS A 11 -4.06 4.83 -5.45
C CYS A 11 -4.79 3.66 -4.81
N LEU A 12 -4.70 2.51 -5.48
CA LEU A 12 -5.01 1.20 -4.90
C LEU A 12 -3.70 0.51 -4.53
N ILE A 13 -3.57 0.12 -3.27
CA ILE A 13 -2.38 -0.49 -2.69
C ILE A 13 -2.68 -1.98 -2.46
N GLY A 14 -1.84 -2.85 -3.03
CA GLY A 14 -1.85 -4.30 -2.77
C GLY A 14 -0.62 -4.73 -2.00
N LEU A 15 -0.81 -5.32 -0.83
CA LEU A 15 0.25 -5.82 0.04
C LEU A 15 0.17 -7.34 0.13
N SER A 16 1.27 -8.03 -0.13
CA SER A 16 1.39 -9.47 0.13
C SER A 16 2.43 -9.69 1.22
N TYR A 17 2.03 -10.33 2.31
CA TYR A 17 2.89 -10.63 3.45
C TYR A 17 3.38 -12.06 3.35
N PHE A 18 4.67 -12.27 3.54
CA PHE A 18 5.33 -13.57 3.48
C PHE A 18 6.08 -13.85 4.77
N ASP A 19 6.21 -15.12 5.12
CA ASP A 19 7.09 -15.54 6.19
C ASP A 19 8.56 -15.66 5.74
N LEU A 20 9.40 -16.24 6.60
CA LEU A 20 10.82 -16.45 6.36
C LEU A 20 11.13 -17.47 5.27
N ASP A 21 10.21 -18.41 5.05
CA ASP A 21 10.34 -19.47 4.04
C ASP A 21 9.76 -18.98 2.69
N GLY A 22 9.23 -17.75 2.66
CA GLY A 22 8.62 -17.14 1.49
C GLY A 22 7.19 -17.62 1.25
N GLU A 23 6.56 -18.26 2.24
CA GLU A 23 5.17 -18.68 2.15
C GLU A 23 4.24 -17.50 2.38
N LEU A 24 3.17 -17.41 1.58
CA LEU A 24 2.20 -16.32 1.65
C LEU A 24 1.38 -16.44 2.95
N LEU A 25 1.55 -15.48 3.85
CA LEU A 25 0.79 -15.37 5.09
C LEU A 25 -0.57 -14.69 4.88
N LYS A 26 -0.56 -13.56 4.17
CA LYS A 26 -1.75 -12.71 4.03
C LYS A 26 -1.65 -11.81 2.81
N ARG A 27 -2.80 -11.49 2.21
CA ARG A 27 -2.94 -10.37 1.28
C ARG A 27 -3.83 -9.29 1.89
N SER A 28 -3.48 -8.04 1.67
CA SER A 28 -4.27 -6.89 2.10
C SER A 28 -4.37 -5.90 0.95
N GLN A 29 -5.55 -5.30 0.80
CA GLN A 29 -5.76 -4.20 -0.14
C GLN A 29 -6.22 -2.97 0.61
N LEU A 30 -5.61 -1.83 0.29
CA LEU A 30 -5.95 -0.53 0.84
C LEU A 30 -6.15 0.43 -0.34
N CYS A 31 -6.93 1.47 -0.17
CA CYS A 31 -7.04 2.55 -1.15
C CYS A 31 -6.99 3.89 -0.45
N GLY A 32 -6.55 4.93 -1.16
CA GLY A 32 -6.44 6.24 -0.55
C GLY A 32 -5.92 7.32 -1.48
N THR A 33 -5.66 8.48 -0.90
CA THR A 33 -5.10 9.64 -1.58
C THR A 33 -3.74 9.97 -1.00
N VAL A 34 -2.75 10.19 -1.86
CA VAL A 34 -1.42 10.64 -1.43
C VAL A 34 -1.51 12.07 -0.90
N ILE A 35 -1.10 12.26 0.35
CA ILE A 35 -1.10 13.55 1.06
C ILE A 35 0.30 14.09 1.31
N GLY A 36 1.34 13.29 1.09
CA GLY A 36 2.73 13.68 1.24
C GLY A 36 3.66 12.69 0.54
N SER A 37 4.82 13.17 0.10
CA SER A 37 5.84 12.33 -0.52
C SER A 37 7.20 12.97 -0.27
N ASP A 38 8.07 12.26 0.41
CA ASP A 38 9.42 12.71 0.76
C ASP A 38 10.41 11.56 0.63
N ALA A 39 11.66 11.86 0.28
CA ALA A 39 12.68 10.85 0.07
C ALA A 39 13.17 10.19 1.37
N GLU A 40 13.03 10.87 2.51
CA GLU A 40 13.41 10.38 3.83
C GLU A 40 12.18 9.85 4.59
N GLU A 41 11.04 10.56 4.54
CA GLU A 41 9.83 10.16 5.28
C GLU A 41 8.94 9.14 4.53
N GLY A 42 9.13 8.95 3.22
CA GLY A 42 8.31 8.05 2.41
C GLY A 42 7.10 8.73 1.76
N ILE A 43 6.18 7.93 1.22
CA ILE A 43 4.95 8.40 0.57
C ILE A 43 3.78 8.17 1.52
N SER A 44 3.20 9.26 2.03
CA SER A 44 2.06 9.25 2.94
C SER A 44 0.74 9.20 2.17
N VAL A 45 -0.07 8.18 2.45
CA VAL A 45 -1.38 7.95 1.85
C VAL A 45 -2.44 8.04 2.93
N ASN A 46 -3.40 8.96 2.78
CA ASN A 46 -4.60 8.99 3.59
C ASN A 46 -5.55 7.88 3.10
N LEU A 47 -5.79 6.88 3.96
CA LEU A 47 -6.56 5.69 3.63
C LEU A 47 -8.08 5.97 3.65
N GLN A 48 -8.75 5.51 2.61
CA GLN A 48 -10.20 5.52 2.45
C GLN A 48 -10.78 4.13 2.75
N GLY A 49 -12.03 4.06 3.22
CA GLY A 49 -12.81 2.80 3.30
C GLY A 49 -13.38 2.45 4.67
N LYS A 50 -12.75 2.89 5.76
CA LYS A 50 -13.38 2.88 7.09
C LYS A 50 -13.54 4.31 7.57
N ALA A 51 -14.78 4.75 7.75
CA ALA A 51 -15.06 6.04 8.36
C ALA A 51 -14.38 6.09 9.73
N ALA A 52 -13.42 6.99 9.90
CA ALA A 52 -12.92 7.31 11.22
C ALA A 52 -14.09 7.80 12.08
N PRO A 53 -14.14 7.47 13.37
CA PRO A 53 -15.12 8.06 14.29
C PRO A 53 -15.11 9.58 14.16
N ALA A 54 -16.28 10.21 14.34
CA ALA A 54 -16.41 11.65 14.19
C ALA A 54 -15.41 12.38 15.11
N GLY A 55 -14.46 13.11 14.52
CA GLY A 55 -13.41 13.83 15.24
C GLY A 55 -12.02 13.19 15.19
N GLU A 56 -11.88 11.98 14.67
CA GLU A 56 -10.58 11.34 14.43
C GLU A 56 -10.09 11.57 13.00
N LYS A 57 -8.77 11.72 12.85
CA LYS A 57 -8.15 11.80 11.53
C LYS A 57 -8.24 10.45 10.84
N GLU A 58 -8.46 10.48 9.54
CA GLU A 58 -8.37 9.27 8.71
C GLU A 58 -6.97 8.66 8.84
N PRO A 59 -6.87 7.31 8.86
CA PRO A 59 -5.59 6.64 9.07
C PRO A 59 -4.63 6.93 7.91
N VAL A 60 -3.40 7.30 8.25
CA VAL A 60 -2.33 7.53 7.27
C VAL A 60 -1.44 6.29 7.18
N PHE A 61 -1.14 5.86 5.96
CA PHE A 61 -0.24 4.77 5.65
C PHE A 61 0.99 5.28 4.93
N ILE A 62 2.18 4.83 5.33
CA ILE A 62 3.45 5.28 4.75
C ILE A 62 4.03 4.15 3.90
N LEU A 63 4.27 4.45 2.62
CA LEU A 63 4.93 3.56 1.67
C LEU A 63 6.40 3.99 1.50
N PRO A 64 7.30 3.06 1.15
CA PRO A 64 8.67 3.43 0.82
C PRO A 64 8.73 4.42 -0.35
N PRO A 65 9.71 5.35 -0.38
CA PRO A 65 9.81 6.44 -1.35
C PRO A 65 10.34 6.01 -2.73
N THR A 66 9.98 4.82 -3.18
CA THR A 66 10.31 4.34 -4.53
C THR A 66 9.08 4.36 -5.43
N LEU A 67 9.30 4.82 -6.65
CA LEU A 67 8.30 4.87 -7.71
C LEU A 67 8.26 3.57 -8.54
N SER A 68 9.19 2.64 -8.31
CA SER A 68 9.29 1.39 -9.08
C SER A 68 8.10 0.45 -8.88
N ALA A 69 7.35 0.62 -7.79
CA ALA A 69 6.14 -0.13 -7.48
C ALA A 69 4.84 0.54 -7.97
N TRP A 70 4.94 1.73 -8.59
CA TRP A 70 3.78 2.55 -8.97
C TRP A 70 3.49 2.43 -10.46
N PHE A 71 2.27 2.03 -10.78
CA PHE A 71 1.81 1.85 -12.16
C PHE A 71 0.53 2.65 -12.37
N THR A 72 0.35 3.25 -13.55
CA THR A 72 -0.94 3.86 -13.91
C THR A 72 -2.03 2.81 -13.82
N ALA A 73 -3.12 3.11 -13.10
CA ALA A 73 -4.21 2.16 -12.99
C ALA A 73 -5.06 2.17 -14.26
N PRO A 74 -5.45 1.00 -14.78
CA PRO A 74 -6.51 0.93 -15.77
C PRO A 74 -7.80 1.55 -15.22
N PRO A 75 -8.58 2.26 -16.06
CA PRO A 75 -9.90 2.73 -15.66
C PRO A 75 -10.78 1.54 -15.29
N GLY A 76 -11.53 1.66 -14.20
CA GLY A 76 -12.33 0.58 -13.64
C GLY A 76 -12.88 0.92 -12.26
N HIS A 77 -13.74 0.06 -11.73
CA HIS A 77 -14.21 0.14 -10.35
C HIS A 77 -13.61 -1.03 -9.57
N TYR A 78 -12.72 -0.70 -8.64
CA TYR A 78 -12.02 -1.67 -7.81
C TYR A 78 -12.76 -1.78 -6.49
N ARG A 79 -13.29 -2.98 -6.21
CA ARG A 79 -14.05 -3.25 -5.00
C ARG A 79 -13.54 -4.51 -4.33
N ASN A 80 -13.19 -4.39 -3.05
CA ASN A 80 -12.91 -5.52 -2.19
C ASN A 80 -13.70 -5.36 -0.88
N PRO A 81 -14.80 -6.11 -0.70
CA PRO A 81 -15.64 -5.99 0.50
C PRO A 81 -14.93 -6.49 1.76
N GLU A 82 -13.97 -7.42 1.66
CA GLU A 82 -13.23 -7.93 2.82
C GLU A 82 -12.30 -6.88 3.41
N SER A 83 -11.67 -6.06 2.55
CA SER A 83 -10.79 -4.98 2.99
C SER A 83 -11.48 -3.60 3.09
N GLY A 84 -12.74 -3.50 2.67
CA GLY A 84 -13.49 -2.24 2.62
C GLY A 84 -13.04 -1.29 1.51
N VAL A 85 -12.27 -1.78 0.54
CA VAL A 85 -11.84 -0.99 -0.62
C VAL A 85 -13.01 -0.82 -1.57
N ASP A 86 -13.30 0.42 -1.93
CA ASP A 86 -14.25 0.80 -2.97
C ASP A 86 -13.74 2.08 -3.63
N ILE A 87 -13.07 1.95 -4.78
CA ILE A 87 -12.45 3.08 -5.48
C ILE A 87 -12.67 2.99 -6.99
N LYS A 88 -13.09 4.11 -7.59
CA LYS A 88 -13.37 4.21 -9.02
C LYS A 88 -12.28 5.02 -9.71
N ASN A 89 -11.71 4.45 -10.77
CA ASN A 89 -10.66 5.03 -11.60
C ASN A 89 -9.51 5.64 -10.78
N PRO A 90 -8.83 4.86 -9.91
CA PRO A 90 -7.65 5.36 -9.23
C PRO A 90 -6.60 5.82 -10.24
N ASP A 91 -5.75 6.78 -9.88
CA ASP A 91 -4.64 7.19 -10.75
C ASP A 91 -3.59 6.08 -10.85
N TYR A 92 -3.33 5.37 -9.73
CA TYR A 92 -2.25 4.39 -9.64
C TYR A 92 -2.64 3.07 -8.95
N LEU A 93 -1.96 2.00 -9.37
CA LEU A 93 -1.84 0.73 -8.65
C LEU A 93 -0.44 0.66 -8.05
N VAL A 94 -0.36 0.27 -6.79
CA VAL A 94 0.89 0.14 -6.05
C VAL A 94 0.94 -1.22 -5.39
N THR A 95 1.98 -2.01 -5.64
CA THR A 95 2.05 -3.36 -5.05
C THR A 95 3.40 -3.67 -4.42
N TRP A 96 3.35 -4.32 -3.26
CA TRP A 96 4.49 -4.60 -2.40
C TRP A 96 4.44 -6.04 -1.89
N ASP A 97 5.61 -6.67 -1.87
CA ASP A 97 5.86 -7.90 -1.13
C ASP A 97 6.59 -7.56 0.17
N ILE A 98 6.09 -8.06 1.28
CA ILE A 98 6.56 -7.73 2.63
C ILE A 98 6.98 -9.02 3.30
N TYR A 99 8.29 -9.22 3.48
CA TYR A 99 8.86 -10.47 4.00
C TYR A 99 9.23 -10.31 5.47
N LYS A 100 8.87 -11.31 6.30
CA LYS A 100 9.48 -11.41 7.63
C LYS A 100 10.97 -11.64 7.48
N THR A 101 11.77 -10.95 8.28
CA THR A 101 13.24 -11.14 8.26
C THR A 101 13.80 -11.77 9.54
N LYS A 102 12.96 -11.99 10.57
CA LYS A 102 13.31 -12.72 11.79
C LYS A 102 12.22 -13.70 12.24
N LYS A 103 12.64 -14.78 12.91
CA LYS A 103 11.81 -15.96 13.25
C LYS A 103 11.07 -15.80 14.58
N ASP A 104 11.73 -15.13 15.52
CA ASP A 104 11.25 -14.85 16.87
C ASP A 104 11.92 -13.53 17.28
N THR A 105 11.14 -12.46 17.41
CA THR A 105 11.60 -11.28 18.15
C THR A 105 11.05 -11.41 19.56
N PRO A 106 11.89 -11.45 20.61
CA PRO A 106 11.40 -11.42 21.98
C PRO A 106 10.50 -10.19 22.17
N GLU A 107 9.46 -10.35 23.00
CA GLU A 107 8.46 -9.32 23.27
C GLU A 107 9.16 -8.01 23.67
N GLY A 108 9.11 -7.00 22.79
CA GLY A 108 9.82 -5.71 22.96
C GLY A 108 10.82 -5.36 21.85
N GLU A 109 11.17 -6.27 20.94
CA GLU A 109 11.94 -5.93 19.73
C GLU A 109 11.04 -5.68 18.52
N HIS A 110 11.42 -4.70 17.70
CA HIS A 110 10.72 -4.32 16.47
C HIS A 110 10.59 -5.52 15.53
N GLU A 111 9.39 -5.77 14.99
CA GLU A 111 9.23 -6.76 13.91
C GLU A 111 9.93 -6.23 12.65
N TRP A 112 10.95 -6.95 12.19
CA TRP A 112 11.75 -6.56 11.04
C TRP A 112 11.10 -7.11 9.75
N TRP A 113 10.48 -6.22 8.98
CA TRP A 113 9.89 -6.54 7.69
C TRP A 113 10.72 -5.92 6.56
N GLU A 114 11.02 -6.72 5.53
CA GLU A 114 11.64 -6.22 4.30
C GLU A 114 10.56 -5.90 3.28
N TRP A 115 10.58 -4.68 2.76
CA TRP A 115 9.67 -4.22 1.73
C TRP A 115 10.32 -4.35 0.36
N VAL A 116 9.78 -5.25 -0.46
CA VAL A 116 10.24 -5.50 -1.84
C VAL A 116 9.22 -4.93 -2.82
N PRO A 117 9.60 -3.94 -3.65
CA PRO A 117 8.67 -3.36 -4.61
C PRO A 117 8.38 -4.36 -5.73
N ARG A 118 7.10 -4.58 -6.04
CA ARG A 118 6.76 -5.31 -7.27
C ARG A 118 6.93 -4.39 -8.47
N THR A 119 7.90 -4.71 -9.32
CA THR A 119 8.25 -3.92 -10.50
C THR A 119 7.52 -4.34 -11.77
N VAL A 120 6.60 -5.30 -11.65
CA VAL A 120 5.72 -5.74 -12.74
C VAL A 120 4.30 -5.28 -12.43
N ALA A 121 3.66 -4.65 -13.41
CA ALA A 121 2.29 -4.17 -13.27
C ALA A 121 1.35 -5.33 -12.87
N PRO A 122 0.50 -5.15 -11.85
CA PRO A 122 -0.45 -6.18 -11.44
C PRO A 122 -1.48 -6.42 -12.56
N GLN A 123 -1.79 -7.69 -12.81
CA GLN A 123 -2.92 -8.04 -13.66
C GLN A 123 -4.21 -7.80 -12.89
N VAL A 124 -4.96 -6.79 -13.32
CA VAL A 124 -6.33 -6.53 -12.86
C VAL A 124 -7.28 -7.16 -13.88
N GLY A 125 -8.22 -7.97 -13.40
CA GLY A 125 -9.04 -8.85 -14.23
C GLY A 125 -9.65 -8.17 -15.45
N SER A 126 -9.46 -8.79 -16.61
CA SER A 126 -10.14 -8.51 -17.88
C SER A 126 -11.61 -8.92 -17.86
#